data_AF-A0A397L8W6-F1
#
_entry.id   AF-A0A397L8W6-F1
#
_cell.length_a   1.000
_cell.length_b   1.000
_cell.length_c   1.000
_cell.angle_alpha   90.00
_cell.angle_beta   90.00
_cell.angle_gamma   90.00
#
_symmetry.space_group_name_H-M   'P 1'
#
loop_
_entity.id
_entity.type
_entity.pdbx_description
1 polymer ?
#
loop_
_entity_poly.entity_id
_entity_poly.type
_entity_poly.pdbx_seq_one_letter_code
_entity_poly.pdbx_strand_id
1 'polypeptide(L)'
;MIKFFRKIRYNLMETGKTSSPAEASAKAGKYFKYAIGEIILVVIGILIALSINNWNEKQIEKKQIRNIYARIVKDFNNSVVEIDSGIEDMNSNIPIMFQLMREEMDRDSLLTNMDYFLKYFNSTSGFPDIQIHDKGVRMLETKIGLNYEFSTEYSEALILLYSEFLYEIEIDRYDLINVYIVLRDYQTHKGVRPIRLVTNGIPRSVDMMLEDDIYKNHLLHYVSSYRGYMSRLESFKAQGAVLIDQIITEYNLE
;
A
#
# COMPACT_ATOMS: atom_id res chain seq x y z
N MET A 1 4.92 48.00 -22.36
CA MET A 1 4.70 48.57 -21.01
C MET A 1 5.75 49.59 -20.58
N ILE A 2 7.07 49.29 -20.62
CA ILE A 2 8.11 50.26 -20.20
C ILE A 2 8.03 51.63 -20.91
N LYS A 3 7.74 51.69 -22.22
CA LYS A 3 7.63 52.96 -22.96
C LYS A 3 6.43 53.82 -22.54
N PHE A 4 5.34 53.20 -22.10
CA PHE A 4 4.11 53.88 -21.66
C PHE A 4 4.32 54.53 -20.29
N PHE A 5 4.83 53.76 -19.32
CA PHE A 5 5.16 54.27 -17.99
C PHE A 5 6.32 55.29 -18.01
N ARG A 6 7.30 55.12 -18.93
CA ARG A 6 8.34 56.14 -19.15
C ARG A 6 7.76 57.47 -19.61
N LYS A 7 6.75 57.46 -20.47
CA LYS A 7 6.10 58.67 -20.98
C LYS A 7 5.28 59.37 -19.91
N ILE A 8 4.61 58.60 -19.05
CA ILE A 8 3.93 59.12 -17.85
C ILE A 8 4.95 59.79 -16.91
N ARG A 9 6.09 59.14 -16.63
CA ARG A 9 7.14 59.68 -15.76
C ARG A 9 7.77 60.97 -16.30
N TYR A 10 8.03 61.03 -17.61
CA TYR A 10 8.52 62.25 -18.27
C TYR A 10 7.52 63.40 -18.18
N ASN A 11 6.24 63.13 -18.50
CA ASN A 11 5.19 64.14 -18.42
C ASN A 11 5.02 64.66 -16.98
N LEU A 12 5.09 63.78 -15.97
CA LEU A 12 5.02 64.15 -14.54
C LEU A 12 6.18 65.08 -14.10
N MET A 13 7.38 64.89 -14.64
CA MET A 13 8.57 65.69 -14.32
C MET A 13 8.60 67.04 -15.04
N GLU A 14 7.97 67.15 -16.20
CA GLU A 14 7.90 68.38 -16.99
C GLU A 14 6.87 69.36 -16.42
N THR A 15 5.72 68.86 -15.97
CA THR A 15 4.64 69.68 -15.40
C THR A 15 4.89 70.18 -13.97
N GLY A 16 5.97 69.72 -13.30
CA GLY A 16 6.39 70.18 -11.97
C GLY A 16 7.29 71.43 -11.94
N LYS A 17 7.79 71.90 -13.09
CA LYS A 17 8.80 72.97 -13.16
C LYS A 17 8.23 74.40 -13.25
N THR A 18 6.92 74.58 -13.41
CA THR A 18 6.28 75.91 -13.56
C THR A 18 4.93 75.98 -12.82
N SER A 19 4.94 76.45 -11.57
CA SER A 19 3.70 76.87 -10.87
C SER A 19 4.01 77.53 -9.51
N SER A 20 3.25 78.57 -9.15
CA SER A 20 3.25 79.27 -7.86
C SER A 20 3.01 78.31 -6.66
N PRO A 21 3.40 78.63 -5.40
CA PRO A 21 3.16 77.78 -4.22
C PRO A 21 1.70 77.33 -4.03
N ALA A 22 0.73 78.14 -4.44
CA ALA A 22 -0.69 77.79 -4.41
C ALA A 22 -1.09 76.77 -5.51
N GLU A 23 -0.46 76.83 -6.69
CA GLU A 23 -0.68 75.91 -7.81
C GLU A 23 0.07 74.57 -7.62
N ALA A 24 1.18 74.58 -6.90
CA ALA A 24 1.95 73.39 -6.54
C ALA A 24 1.14 72.42 -5.66
N SER A 25 0.35 72.94 -4.71
CA SER A 25 -0.56 72.15 -3.87
C SER A 25 -1.67 71.46 -4.67
N ALA A 26 -2.30 72.18 -5.61
CA ALA A 26 -3.35 71.63 -6.48
C ALA A 26 -2.82 70.56 -7.46
N LYS A 27 -1.58 70.72 -7.96
CA LYS A 27 -0.90 69.70 -8.80
C LYS A 27 -0.44 68.49 -7.98
N ALA A 28 0.04 68.67 -6.76
CA ALA A 28 0.46 67.59 -5.85
C ALA A 28 -0.70 66.61 -5.55
N GLY A 29 -1.92 67.12 -5.33
CA GLY A 29 -3.12 66.30 -5.15
C GLY A 29 -3.51 65.49 -6.40
N LYS A 30 -3.28 66.01 -7.61
CA LYS A 30 -3.47 65.24 -8.86
C LYS A 30 -2.42 64.12 -8.98
N TYR A 31 -1.15 64.41 -8.75
CA TYR A 31 -0.08 63.40 -8.83
C TYR A 31 -0.21 62.30 -7.79
N PHE A 32 -0.68 62.64 -6.58
CA PHE A 32 -0.96 61.66 -5.53
C PHE A 32 -2.06 60.66 -5.96
N LYS A 33 -3.15 61.14 -6.57
CA LYS A 33 -4.21 60.28 -7.12
C LYS A 33 -3.71 59.36 -8.24
N TYR A 34 -2.84 59.87 -9.12
CA TYR A 34 -2.23 59.06 -10.18
C TYR A 34 -1.24 58.01 -9.65
N ALA A 35 -0.42 58.36 -8.65
CA ALA A 35 0.51 57.42 -8.01
C ALA A 35 -0.23 56.31 -7.26
N ILE A 36 -1.34 56.62 -6.60
CA ILE A 36 -2.21 55.62 -5.98
C ILE A 36 -2.82 54.70 -7.04
N GLY A 37 -3.31 55.25 -8.15
CA GLY A 37 -3.83 54.46 -9.27
C GLY A 37 -2.79 53.48 -9.83
N GLU A 38 -1.55 53.93 -10.00
CA GLU A 38 -0.42 53.09 -10.44
C GLU A 38 -0.11 51.97 -9.43
N ILE A 39 -0.06 52.29 -8.14
CA ILE A 39 0.16 51.30 -7.08
C ILE A 39 -0.95 50.25 -7.09
N ILE A 40 -2.22 50.66 -7.17
CA ILE A 40 -3.36 49.74 -7.24
C ILE A 40 -3.25 48.84 -8.47
N LEU A 41 -2.87 49.38 -9.63
CA LEU A 41 -2.75 48.61 -10.88
C LEU A 41 -1.59 47.60 -10.80
N VAL A 42 -0.46 47.98 -10.21
CA VAL A 42 0.67 47.08 -9.92
C VAL A 42 0.26 45.99 -8.93
N VAL A 43 -0.44 46.34 -7.85
CA VAL A 43 -0.92 45.38 -6.85
C VAL A 43 -1.88 44.36 -7.50
N ILE A 44 -2.83 44.80 -8.33
CA ILE A 44 -3.72 43.89 -9.08
C ILE A 44 -2.89 42.97 -9.99
N GLY A 45 -1.88 43.50 -10.69
CA GLY A 45 -0.99 42.70 -11.52
C GLY A 45 -0.26 41.61 -10.74
N ILE A 46 0.27 41.94 -9.56
CA ILE A 46 0.93 40.98 -8.66
C ILE A 46 -0.06 39.93 -8.15
N LEU A 47 -1.26 40.34 -7.73
CA LEU A 47 -2.28 39.42 -7.24
C LEU A 47 -2.75 38.43 -8.31
N ILE A 48 -2.92 38.89 -9.56
CA ILE A 48 -3.26 38.01 -10.69
C ILE A 48 -2.11 37.04 -10.96
N ALA A 49 -0.87 37.52 -11.00
CA ALA A 49 0.30 36.67 -11.22
C ALA A 49 0.43 35.58 -10.14
N LEU A 50 0.27 35.96 -8.87
CA LEU A 50 0.27 35.03 -7.75
C LEU A 50 -0.88 34.02 -7.85
N SER A 51 -2.08 34.49 -8.23
CA SER A 51 -3.25 33.62 -8.37
C SER A 51 -3.07 32.56 -9.46
N ILE A 52 -2.50 32.95 -10.61
CA ILE A 52 -2.19 32.02 -11.70
C ILE A 52 -1.15 30.99 -11.27
N ASN A 53 -0.09 31.44 -10.58
CA ASN A 53 0.95 30.54 -10.07
C ASN A 53 0.37 29.51 -9.08
N ASN A 54 -0.40 29.97 -8.09
CA ASN A 54 -1.04 29.11 -7.09
C ASN A 54 -2.04 28.14 -7.73
N TRP A 55 -2.78 28.56 -8.77
CA TRP A 55 -3.67 27.66 -9.50
C TRP A 55 -2.90 26.55 -10.23
N ASN A 56 -1.80 26.90 -10.91
CA ASN A 56 -0.95 25.93 -11.59
C ASN A 56 -0.33 24.92 -10.60
N GLU A 57 0.18 25.40 -9.46
CA GLU A 57 0.69 24.54 -8.38
C GLU A 57 -0.38 23.55 -7.89
N LYS A 58 -1.59 24.02 -7.60
CA LYS A 58 -2.71 23.16 -7.21
C LYS A 58 -3.07 22.10 -8.26
N GLN A 59 -2.97 22.42 -9.55
CA GLN A 59 -3.20 21.42 -10.62
C GLN A 59 -2.11 20.35 -10.64
N ILE A 60 -0.84 20.74 -10.46
CA ILE A 60 0.28 19.81 -10.37
C ILE A 60 0.10 18.87 -9.17
N GLU A 61 -0.27 19.42 -8.00
CA GLU A 61 -0.52 18.64 -6.79
C GLU A 61 -1.68 17.64 -6.96
N LYS A 62 -2.81 18.08 -7.53
CA LYS A 62 -3.94 17.19 -7.84
C LYS A 62 -3.52 16.04 -8.75
N LYS A 63 -2.72 16.32 -9.78
CA LYS A 63 -2.19 15.28 -10.69
C LYS A 63 -1.27 14.31 -9.96
N GLN A 64 -0.40 14.81 -9.08
CA GLN A 64 0.50 13.97 -8.28
C GLN A 64 -0.29 13.03 -7.35
N ILE A 65 -1.29 13.55 -6.63
CA ILE A 65 -2.14 12.75 -5.75
C ILE A 65 -2.93 11.70 -6.54
N ARG A 66 -3.52 12.07 -7.67
CA ARG A 66 -4.20 11.11 -8.57
C ARG A 66 -3.25 9.98 -9.00
N ASN A 67 -2.01 10.30 -9.35
CA ASN A 67 -1.01 9.29 -9.72
C ASN A 67 -0.62 8.38 -8.54
N ILE A 68 -0.59 8.91 -7.31
CA ILE A 68 -0.36 8.12 -6.10
C ILE A 68 -1.54 7.16 -5.88
N TYR A 69 -2.78 7.61 -6.00
CA TYR A 69 -3.93 6.71 -5.90
C TYR A 69 -3.95 5.65 -7.00
N ALA A 70 -3.69 6.01 -8.26
CA ALA A 70 -3.54 5.03 -9.35
C ALA A 70 -2.45 3.98 -9.05
N ARG A 71 -1.37 4.41 -8.40
CA ARG A 71 -0.31 3.52 -7.94
C ARG A 71 -0.79 2.59 -6.82
N ILE A 72 -1.55 3.10 -5.86
CA ILE A 72 -2.14 2.32 -4.76
C ILE A 72 -3.09 1.26 -5.31
N VAL A 73 -3.97 1.62 -6.25
CA VAL A 73 -4.86 0.67 -6.94
C VAL A 73 -4.05 -0.46 -7.59
N LYS A 74 -2.99 -0.11 -8.31
CA LYS A 74 -2.11 -1.11 -8.93
C LYS A 74 -1.42 -2.01 -7.89
N ASP A 75 -0.85 -1.43 -6.84
CA ASP A 75 -0.17 -2.19 -5.80
C ASP A 75 -1.17 -3.11 -5.07
N PHE A 76 -2.39 -2.64 -4.79
CA PHE A 76 -3.46 -3.45 -4.22
C PHE A 76 -3.83 -4.62 -5.12
N ASN A 77 -4.09 -4.38 -6.41
CA ASN A 77 -4.43 -5.43 -7.37
C ASN A 77 -3.32 -6.48 -7.50
N ASN A 78 -2.06 -6.07 -7.48
CA ASN A 78 -0.94 -7.01 -7.44
C ASN A 78 -0.96 -7.84 -6.16
N SER A 79 -1.24 -7.22 -5.00
CA SER A 79 -1.35 -7.93 -3.72
C SER A 79 -2.50 -8.93 -3.75
N VAL A 80 -3.63 -8.59 -4.38
CA VAL A 80 -4.77 -9.50 -4.57
C VAL A 80 -4.36 -10.73 -5.37
N VAL A 81 -3.59 -10.56 -6.45
CA VAL A 81 -3.09 -11.70 -7.26
C VAL A 81 -2.19 -12.63 -6.42
N GLU A 82 -1.26 -12.06 -5.65
CA GLU A 82 -0.39 -12.84 -4.74
C GLU A 82 -1.22 -13.58 -3.67
N ILE A 83 -2.21 -12.89 -3.09
CA ILE A 83 -3.11 -13.44 -2.07
C ILE A 83 -3.95 -14.57 -2.66
N ASP A 84 -4.56 -14.38 -3.82
CA ASP A 84 -5.44 -15.37 -4.44
C ASP A 84 -4.65 -16.64 -4.79
N SER A 85 -3.47 -16.51 -5.39
CA SER A 85 -2.59 -17.64 -5.66
C SER A 85 -2.20 -18.38 -4.37
N GLY A 86 -1.86 -17.63 -3.32
CA GLY A 86 -1.52 -18.22 -2.02
C GLY A 86 -2.71 -18.93 -1.37
N ILE A 87 -3.89 -18.32 -1.40
CA ILE A 87 -5.13 -18.92 -0.86
C ILE A 87 -5.52 -20.17 -1.64
N GLU A 88 -5.33 -20.23 -2.95
CA GLU A 88 -5.58 -21.43 -3.76
C GLU A 88 -4.68 -22.60 -3.33
N ASP A 89 -3.39 -22.34 -3.13
CA ASP A 89 -2.44 -23.32 -2.59
C ASP A 89 -2.85 -23.78 -1.18
N MET A 90 -3.28 -22.82 -0.35
CA MET A 90 -3.73 -23.10 1.01
C MET A 90 -4.99 -23.97 1.05
N ASN A 91 -5.99 -23.63 0.26
CA ASN A 91 -7.25 -24.37 0.15
C ASN A 91 -7.06 -25.78 -0.43
N SER A 92 -6.02 -25.98 -1.25
CA SER A 92 -5.67 -27.30 -1.76
C SER A 92 -5.04 -28.18 -0.67
N ASN A 93 -4.26 -27.60 0.25
CA ASN A 93 -3.52 -28.34 1.27
C ASN A 93 -4.31 -28.59 2.56
N ILE A 94 -5.15 -27.64 3.01
CA ILE A 94 -5.91 -27.76 4.26
C ILE A 94 -6.73 -29.07 4.35
N PRO A 95 -7.50 -29.48 3.32
CA PRO A 95 -8.24 -30.74 3.35
C PRO A 95 -7.34 -31.97 3.51
N ILE A 96 -6.15 -31.93 2.91
CA ILE A 96 -5.16 -33.01 2.97
C ILE A 96 -4.58 -33.11 4.39
N MET A 97 -4.25 -31.97 5.01
CA MET A 97 -3.80 -31.93 6.40
C MET A 97 -4.88 -32.43 7.37
N PHE A 98 -6.16 -32.14 7.11
CA PHE A 98 -7.25 -32.70 7.91
C PHE A 98 -7.42 -34.21 7.73
N GLN A 99 -7.24 -34.74 6.53
CA GLN A 99 -7.21 -36.19 6.30
C GLN A 99 -6.06 -36.85 7.08
N LEU A 100 -4.88 -36.23 7.13
CA LEU A 100 -3.75 -36.66 7.97
C LEU A 100 -4.13 -36.72 9.44
N MET A 101 -4.72 -35.65 9.96
CA MET A 101 -5.11 -35.56 11.38
C MET A 101 -6.20 -36.55 11.78
N ARG A 102 -7.13 -36.84 10.87
CA ARG A 102 -8.23 -37.81 11.10
C ARG A 102 -7.85 -39.24 10.72
N GLU A 103 -6.62 -39.47 10.28
CA GLU A 103 -6.13 -40.78 9.83
C GLU A 103 -6.96 -41.37 8.68
N GLU A 104 -7.54 -40.51 7.84
CA GLU A 104 -8.37 -40.87 6.68
C GLU A 104 -7.48 -41.16 5.45
N MET A 105 -6.43 -41.96 5.64
CA MET A 105 -5.46 -42.29 4.60
C MET A 105 -5.27 -43.80 4.53
N ASP A 106 -5.14 -44.34 3.32
CA ASP A 106 -4.75 -45.73 3.14
C ASP A 106 -3.24 -45.94 3.35
N ARG A 107 -2.88 -46.74 4.37
CA ARG A 107 -1.48 -47.04 4.72
C ARG A 107 -0.74 -47.69 3.56
N ASP A 108 -1.34 -48.68 2.91
CA ASP A 108 -0.70 -49.42 1.84
C ASP A 108 -0.39 -48.51 0.64
N SER A 109 -1.31 -47.60 0.30
CA SER A 109 -1.11 -46.57 -0.71
C SER A 109 0.01 -45.60 -0.33
N LEU A 110 0.13 -45.19 0.95
CA LEU A 110 1.25 -44.35 1.39
C LEU A 110 2.62 -45.04 1.24
N LEU A 111 2.66 -46.37 1.39
CA LEU A 111 3.90 -47.15 1.28
C LEU A 111 4.27 -47.47 -0.16
N THR A 112 3.26 -47.62 -1.04
CA THR A 112 3.45 -48.19 -2.39
C THR A 112 3.24 -47.20 -3.53
N ASN A 113 2.56 -46.07 -3.29
CA ASN A 113 2.27 -45.05 -4.30
C ASN A 113 2.96 -43.73 -3.94
N MET A 114 4.00 -43.37 -4.71
CA MET A 114 4.79 -42.16 -4.48
C MET A 114 3.95 -40.87 -4.60
N ASP A 115 3.05 -40.78 -5.56
CA ASP A 115 2.22 -39.58 -5.74
C ASP A 115 1.25 -39.41 -4.57
N TYR A 116 0.67 -40.52 -4.10
CA TYR A 116 -0.16 -40.55 -2.90
C TYR A 116 0.64 -40.12 -1.67
N PHE A 117 1.83 -40.68 -1.47
CA PHE A 117 2.74 -40.26 -0.40
C PHE A 117 3.08 -38.76 -0.47
N LEU A 118 3.48 -38.27 -1.66
CA LEU A 118 3.90 -36.90 -1.88
C LEU A 118 2.75 -35.91 -1.66
N LYS A 119 1.51 -36.27 -1.99
CA LYS A 119 0.32 -35.47 -1.67
C LYS A 119 0.28 -35.11 -0.19
N TYR A 120 0.40 -36.09 0.70
CA TYR A 120 0.36 -35.86 2.15
C TYR A 120 1.65 -35.23 2.68
N PHE A 121 2.80 -35.72 2.22
CA PHE A 121 4.09 -35.19 2.67
C PHE A 121 4.26 -33.71 2.31
N ASN A 122 3.98 -33.34 1.05
CA ASN A 122 4.14 -31.97 0.59
C ASN A 122 3.12 -31.02 1.23
N SER A 123 1.92 -31.50 1.59
CA SER A 123 0.93 -30.68 2.30
C SER A 123 1.43 -30.14 3.64
N THR A 124 2.47 -30.74 4.24
CA THR A 124 3.08 -30.29 5.52
C THR A 124 4.49 -29.72 5.34
N SER A 125 4.89 -29.47 4.10
CA SER A 125 6.28 -29.15 3.75
C SER A 125 6.57 -27.67 3.55
N GLY A 126 5.56 -26.80 3.62
CA GLY A 126 5.71 -25.36 3.48
C GLY A 126 4.37 -24.65 3.34
N PHE A 127 4.42 -23.34 3.21
CA PHE A 127 3.29 -22.44 2.99
C PHE A 127 3.71 -21.40 1.92
N PRO A 128 2.74 -20.81 1.19
CA PRO A 128 3.08 -19.82 0.16
C PRO A 128 3.69 -18.57 0.78
N ASP A 129 4.64 -17.96 0.07
CA ASP A 129 5.16 -16.64 0.41
C ASP A 129 4.34 -15.59 -0.31
N ILE A 130 3.60 -14.79 0.45
CA ILE A 130 2.62 -13.83 -0.08
C ILE A 130 3.11 -12.42 0.23
N GLN A 131 3.30 -11.62 -0.82
CA GLN A 131 3.74 -10.24 -0.69
C GLN A 131 2.56 -9.26 -0.73
N ILE A 132 2.46 -8.40 0.28
CA ILE A 132 1.58 -7.22 0.23
C ILE A 132 2.37 -6.04 -0.33
N HIS A 133 1.89 -5.45 -1.41
CA HIS A 133 2.47 -4.25 -2.01
C HIS A 133 1.82 -2.99 -1.43
N ASP A 134 2.66 -2.17 -0.79
CA ASP A 134 2.25 -0.99 -0.01
C ASP A 134 3.01 0.28 -0.43
N LYS A 135 3.79 0.22 -1.52
CA LYS A 135 4.66 1.33 -1.95
C LYS A 135 3.87 2.61 -2.23
N GLY A 136 2.71 2.51 -2.88
CA GLY A 136 1.82 3.63 -3.11
C GLY A 136 1.32 4.27 -1.80
N VAL A 137 0.98 3.46 -0.80
CA VAL A 137 0.50 3.94 0.51
C VAL A 137 1.61 4.65 1.26
N ARG A 138 2.84 4.10 1.29
CA ARG A 138 3.99 4.81 1.89
C ARG A 138 4.30 6.14 1.19
N MET A 139 4.11 6.22 -0.13
CA MET A 139 4.25 7.48 -0.87
C MET A 139 3.18 8.49 -0.47
N LEU A 140 1.93 8.04 -0.29
CA LEU A 140 0.83 8.87 0.19
C LEU A 140 1.10 9.40 1.61
N GLU A 141 1.49 8.53 2.51
CA GLU A 141 1.81 8.84 3.90
C GLU A 141 2.96 9.87 4.00
N THR A 142 4.03 9.68 3.21
CA THR A 142 5.11 10.66 3.10
C THR A 142 4.61 12.01 2.59
N LYS A 143 3.71 12.02 1.59
CA LYS A 143 3.18 13.25 1.00
C LYS A 143 2.30 14.01 2.01
N ILE A 144 1.49 13.31 2.79
CA ILE A 144 0.65 13.88 3.85
C ILE A 144 1.51 14.45 4.98
N GLY A 145 2.59 13.75 5.36
CA GLY A 145 3.55 14.26 6.35
C GLY A 145 4.24 15.57 5.93
N LEU A 146 4.36 15.85 4.63
CA LEU A 146 4.91 17.10 4.10
C LEU A 146 3.87 18.21 3.93
N ASN A 147 2.62 17.85 3.63
CA ASN A 147 1.50 18.80 3.53
C ASN A 147 0.20 18.12 3.95
N TYR A 148 -0.32 18.52 5.11
CA TYR A 148 -1.52 17.95 5.71
C TYR A 148 -2.80 18.22 4.89
N GLU A 149 -2.80 19.18 3.95
CA GLU A 149 -3.93 19.42 3.06
C GLU A 149 -4.26 18.21 2.15
N PHE A 150 -3.34 17.25 2.05
CA PHE A 150 -3.58 15.99 1.35
C PHE A 150 -4.28 14.92 2.20
N SER A 151 -4.49 15.17 3.50
CA SER A 151 -5.28 14.28 4.36
C SER A 151 -6.75 14.39 3.98
N THR A 152 -7.29 13.31 3.43
CA THR A 152 -8.70 13.11 3.12
C THR A 152 -9.21 11.87 3.86
N GLU A 153 -10.53 11.72 3.91
CA GLU A 153 -11.16 10.49 4.43
C GLU A 153 -10.59 9.24 3.76
N TYR A 154 -10.40 9.25 2.44
CA TYR A 154 -9.81 8.13 1.71
C TYR A 154 -8.36 7.85 2.06
N SER A 155 -7.53 8.89 2.22
CA SER A 155 -6.13 8.67 2.57
C SER A 155 -5.96 8.17 4.00
N GLU A 156 -6.76 8.71 4.93
CA GLU A 156 -6.76 8.27 6.33
C GLU A 156 -7.25 6.82 6.44
N ALA A 157 -8.33 6.48 5.74
CA ALA A 157 -8.83 5.11 5.67
C ALA A 157 -7.81 4.14 5.06
N LEU A 158 -7.09 4.53 4.01
CA LEU A 158 -6.06 3.68 3.38
C LEU A 158 -4.87 3.45 4.32
N ILE A 159 -4.37 4.50 4.96
CA ILE A 159 -3.25 4.41 5.89
C ILE A 159 -3.66 3.55 7.09
N LEU A 160 -4.87 3.73 7.62
CA LEU A 160 -5.38 2.92 8.72
C LEU A 160 -5.49 1.45 8.30
N LEU A 161 -6.13 1.15 7.17
CA LEU A 161 -6.28 -0.20 6.65
C LEU A 161 -4.92 -0.90 6.51
N TYR A 162 -3.97 -0.27 5.82
CA TYR A 162 -2.66 -0.87 5.61
C TYR A 162 -1.86 -0.99 6.91
N SER A 163 -1.88 0.01 7.79
CA SER A 163 -1.15 -0.09 9.06
C SER A 163 -1.68 -1.21 9.96
N GLU A 164 -3.00 -1.39 10.05
CA GLU A 164 -3.63 -2.47 10.80
C GLU A 164 -3.33 -3.83 10.15
N PHE A 165 -3.63 -4.00 8.87
CA PHE A 165 -3.49 -5.30 8.23
C PHE A 165 -2.05 -5.72 8.00
N LEU A 166 -1.12 -4.83 7.65
CA LEU A 166 0.28 -5.23 7.47
C LEU A 166 0.86 -5.77 8.77
N TYR A 167 0.54 -5.14 9.90
CA TYR A 167 0.96 -5.59 11.21
C TYR A 167 0.37 -6.96 11.57
N GLU A 168 -0.94 -7.12 11.45
CA GLU A 168 -1.64 -8.37 11.78
C GLU A 168 -1.21 -9.53 10.85
N ILE A 169 -1.07 -9.27 9.55
CA ILE A 169 -0.56 -10.24 8.57
C ILE A 169 0.86 -10.67 8.91
N GLU A 170 1.72 -9.73 9.31
CA GLU A 170 3.10 -10.05 9.71
C GLU A 170 3.12 -10.92 10.98
N ILE A 171 2.27 -10.63 11.96
CA ILE A 171 2.12 -11.45 13.17
C ILE A 171 1.65 -12.87 12.81
N ASP A 172 0.57 -12.98 12.04
CA ASP A 172 -0.01 -14.28 11.67
C ASP A 172 1.00 -15.09 10.83
N ARG A 173 1.76 -14.44 9.94
CA ARG A 173 2.85 -15.06 9.17
C ARG A 173 3.99 -15.51 10.07
N TYR A 174 4.38 -14.70 11.06
CA TYR A 174 5.44 -15.03 12.00
C TYR A 174 5.06 -16.24 12.87
N ASP A 175 3.84 -16.28 13.39
CA ASP A 175 3.33 -17.44 14.11
C ASP A 175 3.35 -18.70 13.23
N LEU A 176 2.85 -18.59 11.99
CA LEU A 176 2.88 -19.69 11.03
C LEU A 176 4.31 -20.20 10.76
N ILE A 177 5.27 -19.28 10.58
CA ILE A 177 6.69 -19.62 10.40
C ILE A 177 7.21 -20.41 11.61
N ASN A 178 6.94 -19.95 12.82
CA ASN A 178 7.43 -20.60 14.04
C ASN A 178 6.85 -22.01 14.20
N VAL A 179 5.54 -22.14 14.01
CA VAL A 179 4.87 -23.44 14.13
C VAL A 179 5.33 -24.40 13.03
N TYR A 180 5.53 -23.89 11.81
CA TYR A 180 6.12 -24.67 10.72
C TYR A 180 7.54 -25.15 11.05
N ILE A 181 8.38 -24.30 11.63
CA ILE A 181 9.74 -24.66 12.04
C ILE A 181 9.70 -25.79 13.07
N VAL A 182 8.83 -25.69 14.08
CA VAL A 182 8.67 -26.75 15.10
C VAL A 182 8.28 -28.08 14.44
N LEU A 183 7.28 -28.07 13.56
CA LEU A 183 6.86 -29.26 12.81
C LEU A 183 8.00 -29.84 11.96
N ARG A 184 8.65 -28.99 11.17
CA ARG A 184 9.77 -29.35 10.28
C ARG A 184 10.93 -29.95 11.07
N ASP A 185 11.29 -29.33 12.17
CA ASP A 185 12.42 -29.76 12.99
C ASP A 185 12.07 -31.07 13.67
N TYR A 186 10.84 -31.27 14.15
CA TYR A 186 10.39 -32.57 14.67
C TYR A 186 10.51 -33.69 13.61
N GLN A 187 10.03 -33.44 12.39
CA GLN A 187 10.20 -34.37 11.26
C GLN A 187 11.69 -34.67 10.98
N THR A 188 12.56 -33.66 11.12
CA THR A 188 14.00 -33.80 10.91
C THR A 188 14.65 -34.65 12.00
N HIS A 189 14.32 -34.42 13.27
CA HIS A 189 14.81 -35.21 14.40
C HIS A 189 14.36 -36.67 14.33
N LYS A 190 13.14 -36.93 13.82
CA LYS A 190 12.66 -38.29 13.52
C LYS A 190 13.36 -38.93 12.32
N GLY A 191 14.24 -38.21 11.63
CA GLY A 191 14.92 -38.69 10.44
C GLY A 191 14.01 -38.80 9.21
N VAL A 192 12.82 -38.19 9.24
CA VAL A 192 11.87 -38.24 8.12
C VAL A 192 12.33 -37.35 6.96
N ARG A 193 12.77 -36.11 7.24
CA ARG A 193 13.28 -35.19 6.20
C ARG A 193 14.68 -35.55 5.66
N PRO A 194 15.68 -35.92 6.49
CA PRO A 194 17.02 -36.30 6.03
C PRO A 194 17.05 -37.50 5.05
N ILE A 195 16.01 -38.35 5.05
CA ILE A 195 16.00 -39.60 4.25
C ILE A 195 15.40 -39.42 2.84
N ARG A 196 14.85 -38.25 2.48
CA ARG A 196 14.35 -37.99 1.11
C ARG A 196 15.44 -38.17 0.03
N LEU A 197 16.72 -38.07 0.40
CA LEU A 197 17.87 -38.15 -0.51
C LEU A 197 18.61 -39.51 -0.48
N VAL A 198 18.26 -40.44 0.43
CA VAL A 198 19.14 -41.60 0.75
C VAL A 198 18.38 -42.92 0.99
N THR A 199 17.29 -43.21 0.27
CA THR A 199 16.88 -44.58 -0.13
C THR A 199 15.83 -45.40 0.67
N ASN A 200 15.28 -45.05 1.85
CA ASN A 200 14.23 -45.90 2.50
C ASN A 200 13.33 -45.21 3.56
N GLY A 201 13.04 -43.91 3.43
CA GLY A 201 12.41 -43.10 4.50
C GLY A 201 10.88 -43.13 4.55
N ILE A 202 10.24 -43.72 3.53
CA ILE A 202 8.78 -43.74 3.40
C ILE A 202 8.13 -44.47 4.57
N PRO A 203 8.51 -45.71 4.94
CA PRO A 203 7.87 -46.39 6.07
C PRO A 203 7.90 -45.58 7.35
N ARG A 204 9.06 -44.99 7.68
CA ARG A 204 9.19 -44.13 8.86
C ARG A 204 8.31 -42.87 8.81
N SER A 205 8.16 -42.28 7.62
CA SER A 205 7.28 -41.12 7.42
C SER A 205 5.83 -41.52 7.61
N VAL A 206 5.43 -42.69 7.10
CA VAL A 206 4.09 -43.26 7.24
C VAL A 206 3.79 -43.59 8.69
N ASP A 207 4.71 -44.25 9.40
CA ASP A 207 4.58 -44.56 10.83
C ASP A 207 4.40 -43.27 11.63
N MET A 208 5.19 -42.23 11.36
CA MET A 208 5.04 -40.93 12.02
C MET A 208 3.68 -40.27 11.71
N MET A 209 3.25 -40.28 10.45
CA MET A 209 1.98 -39.66 10.06
C MET A 209 0.77 -40.37 10.70
N LEU A 210 0.81 -41.70 10.83
CA LEU A 210 -0.31 -42.51 11.31
C LEU A 210 -0.28 -42.74 12.83
N GLU A 211 0.89 -42.83 13.45
CA GLU A 211 1.03 -43.36 14.82
C GLU A 211 1.67 -42.35 15.81
N ASP A 212 2.26 -41.24 15.36
CA ASP A 212 2.97 -40.30 16.24
C ASP A 212 2.08 -39.14 16.70
N ASP A 213 1.57 -39.23 17.93
CA ASP A 213 0.68 -38.21 18.51
C ASP A 213 1.35 -36.83 18.66
N ILE A 214 2.68 -36.79 18.87
CA ILE A 214 3.41 -35.53 18.99
C ILE A 214 3.50 -34.85 17.61
N TYR A 215 3.73 -35.62 16.54
CA TYR A 215 3.62 -35.11 15.17
C TYR A 215 2.23 -34.54 14.90
N LYS A 216 1.16 -35.28 15.25
CA LYS A 216 -0.23 -34.83 15.05
C LYS A 216 -0.54 -33.56 15.84
N ASN A 217 -0.02 -33.42 17.06
CA ASN A 217 -0.15 -32.18 17.85
C ASN A 217 0.54 -31.00 17.16
N HIS A 218 1.77 -31.17 16.67
CA HIS A 218 2.45 -30.13 15.91
C HIS A 218 1.72 -29.79 14.60
N LEU A 219 1.18 -30.79 13.91
CA LEU A 219 0.37 -30.60 12.71
C LEU A 219 -0.92 -29.84 13.01
N LEU A 220 -1.62 -30.13 14.11
CA LEU A 220 -2.81 -29.40 14.54
C LEU A 220 -2.53 -27.90 14.73
N HIS A 221 -1.44 -27.58 15.43
CA HIS A 221 -1.02 -26.18 15.60
C HIS A 221 -0.72 -25.55 14.25
N TYR A 222 0.00 -26.26 13.38
CA TYR A 222 0.35 -25.77 12.05
C TYR A 222 -0.90 -25.45 11.22
N VAL A 223 -1.86 -26.37 11.15
CA VAL A 223 -3.14 -26.17 10.43
C VAL A 223 -3.90 -24.98 10.99
N SER A 224 -3.88 -24.79 12.32
CA SER A 224 -4.58 -23.69 12.98
C SER A 224 -3.98 -22.34 12.60
N SER A 225 -2.65 -22.16 12.70
CA SER A 225 -1.96 -20.93 12.29
C SER A 225 -2.07 -20.69 10.78
N TYR A 226 -2.05 -21.76 9.98
CA TYR A 226 -2.20 -21.71 8.52
C TYR A 226 -3.57 -21.15 8.11
N ARG A 227 -4.64 -21.58 8.78
CA ARG A 227 -5.99 -21.03 8.58
C ARG A 227 -6.14 -19.60 9.10
N GLY A 228 -5.50 -19.28 10.22
CA GLY A 228 -5.48 -17.92 10.77
C GLY A 228 -4.89 -16.92 9.77
N TYR A 229 -3.69 -17.23 9.27
CA TYR A 229 -3.02 -16.44 8.25
C TYR A 229 -3.87 -16.29 6.97
N MET A 230 -4.45 -17.39 6.47
CA MET A 230 -5.36 -17.36 5.32
C MET A 230 -6.56 -16.41 5.54
N SER A 231 -7.22 -16.52 6.70
CA SER A 231 -8.38 -15.69 7.05
C SER A 231 -8.03 -14.21 7.15
N ARG A 232 -6.81 -13.88 7.59
CA ARG A 232 -6.34 -12.49 7.67
C ARG A 232 -6.15 -11.89 6.27
N LEU A 233 -5.58 -12.65 5.35
CA LEU A 233 -5.39 -12.23 3.96
C LEU A 233 -6.74 -12.02 3.25
N GLU A 234 -7.71 -12.91 3.48
CA GLU A 234 -9.09 -12.74 2.98
C GLU A 234 -9.73 -11.46 3.49
N SER A 235 -9.52 -11.14 4.77
CA SER A 235 -10.05 -9.93 5.40
C SER A 235 -9.43 -8.66 4.81
N PHE A 236 -8.10 -8.63 4.62
CA PHE A 236 -7.42 -7.52 3.96
C PHE A 236 -7.95 -7.31 2.54
N LYS A 237 -8.09 -8.39 1.76
CA LYS A 237 -8.63 -8.34 0.40
C LYS A 237 -10.06 -7.79 0.38
N ALA A 238 -10.93 -8.30 1.23
CA ALA A 238 -12.34 -7.90 1.27
C ALA A 238 -12.51 -6.43 1.66
N GLN A 239 -11.82 -5.97 2.71
CA GLN A 239 -11.93 -4.58 3.17
C GLN A 239 -11.23 -3.61 2.22
N GLY A 240 -10.06 -4.00 1.70
CA GLY A 240 -9.32 -3.20 0.73
C GLY A 240 -10.08 -3.00 -0.57
N ALA A 241 -10.77 -4.03 -1.09
CA ALA A 241 -11.53 -3.93 -2.33
C ALA A 241 -12.61 -2.83 -2.27
N VAL A 242 -13.34 -2.75 -1.15
CA VAL A 242 -14.37 -1.73 -0.94
C VAL A 242 -13.78 -0.32 -1.02
N LEU A 243 -12.65 -0.09 -0.34
CA LEU A 243 -12.00 1.21 -0.31
C LEU A 243 -11.38 1.58 -1.66
N ILE A 244 -10.79 0.60 -2.35
CA ILE A 244 -10.19 0.78 -3.67
C ILE A 244 -11.25 1.16 -4.72
N ASP A 245 -12.41 0.51 -4.72
CA ASP A 245 -13.51 0.84 -5.63
C ASP A 245 -14.04 2.27 -5.43
N GLN A 246 -14.13 2.71 -4.17
CA GLN A 246 -14.50 4.09 -3.86
C GLN A 246 -13.47 5.09 -4.38
N ILE A 247 -12.17 4.80 -4.22
CA ILE A 247 -11.08 5.66 -4.70
C ILE A 247 -11.04 5.73 -6.23
N ILE A 248 -11.24 4.60 -6.90
CA ILE A 248 -11.32 4.56 -8.37
C ILE A 248 -12.43 5.49 -8.86
N THR A 249 -13.60 5.41 -8.22
CA THR A 249 -14.76 6.24 -8.55
C THR A 249 -14.51 7.72 -8.28
N GLU A 250 -14.04 8.08 -7.08
CA GLU A 250 -13.81 9.47 -6.68
C GLU A 250 -12.76 10.16 -7.59
N TYR A 251 -11.66 9.46 -7.88
CA TYR A 251 -10.53 10.04 -8.61
C TYR A 251 -10.56 9.78 -10.12
N ASN A 252 -11.63 9.16 -10.63
CA ASN A 252 -11.79 8.77 -12.03
C ASN A 252 -10.52 8.09 -12.56
N LEU A 253 -10.15 7.01 -11.89
CA LEU A 253 -9.00 6.17 -12.26
C LEU A 253 -9.47 5.14 -13.30
N GLU A 254 -8.72 5.00 -14.40
CA GLU A 254 -8.97 4.00 -15.44
C GLU A 254 -8.27 2.68 -15.10
#